data_AF-A0A7V3KNL1-F1
#
_entry.id   AF-A0A7V3KNL1-F1
#
_cell.length_a   1.000
_cell.length_b   1.000
_cell.length_c   1.000
_cell.angle_alpha   90.00
_cell.angle_beta   90.00
_cell.angle_gamma   90.00
#
_symmetry.space_group_name_H-M   'P 1'
#
loop_
_entity.id
_entity.type
_entity.pdbx_description
1 polymer ?
#
loop_
_entity_poly.entity_id
_entity_poly.type
_entity_poly.pdbx_seq_one_letter_code
_entity_poly.pdbx_strand_id
1 'polypeptide(L)'
;MVEIVHFELEFVQRTKETLQNYQGEYKLSNAINCTLGLIILPNEIINNIQDPFWDTLISDIEQLAFLQINQFEPIHRITNGNIEYYPKTLKILLKKIRNGLAHQNIEPVNNNGFFSGVIIRNYYGGGNNRPDLEIEFNRNQLERFALFIADEYLKVVV
;
A
#
# COMPACT_ATOMS: atom_id res chain seq x y z
N MET A 1 -10.35 -12.80 -25.17
CA MET A 1 -9.80 -11.66 -24.41
C MET A 1 -10.56 -10.44 -24.83
N VAL A 2 -11.08 -9.66 -23.89
CA VAL A 2 -11.64 -8.33 -24.16
C VAL A 2 -10.47 -7.34 -24.13
N GLU A 3 -10.37 -6.50 -25.15
CA GLU A 3 -9.39 -5.41 -25.22
C GLU A 3 -9.48 -4.51 -23.96
N ILE A 4 -8.35 -4.00 -23.51
CA ILE A 4 -8.30 -3.01 -22.42
C ILE A 4 -8.13 -1.65 -23.10
N VAL A 5 -9.14 -0.81 -23.03
CA VAL A 5 -9.18 0.51 -23.66
C VAL A 5 -8.69 1.58 -22.69
N HIS A 6 -9.08 1.48 -21.41
CA HIS A 6 -8.70 2.39 -20.33
C HIS A 6 -7.92 1.64 -19.26
N PHE A 7 -6.63 1.37 -19.52
CA PHE A 7 -5.80 0.51 -18.68
C PHE A 7 -5.83 0.89 -17.19
N GLU A 8 -5.67 2.18 -16.87
CA GLU A 8 -5.58 2.68 -15.49
C GLU A 8 -6.86 2.42 -14.68
N LEU A 9 -8.02 2.49 -15.34
CA LEU A 9 -9.32 2.25 -14.74
C LEU A 9 -9.64 0.75 -14.70
N GLU A 10 -9.57 0.10 -15.87
CA GLU A 10 -9.99 -1.29 -16.04
C GLU A 10 -9.08 -2.25 -15.26
N PHE A 11 -7.78 -1.95 -15.15
CA PHE A 11 -6.86 -2.74 -14.36
C PHE A 11 -7.26 -2.72 -12.88
N VAL A 12 -7.54 -1.54 -12.31
CA VAL A 12 -7.95 -1.41 -10.90
C VAL A 12 -9.30 -2.09 -10.67
N GLN A 13 -10.28 -1.89 -11.54
CA GLN A 13 -11.59 -2.53 -11.44
C GLN A 13 -11.48 -4.06 -11.48
N ARG A 14 -10.82 -4.62 -12.48
CA ARG A 14 -10.66 -6.08 -12.63
C ARG A 14 -9.83 -6.68 -11.49
N THR A 15 -8.81 -5.97 -11.01
CA THR A 15 -7.99 -6.44 -9.88
C THR A 15 -8.78 -6.41 -8.57
N LYS A 16 -9.61 -5.37 -8.36
CA LYS A 16 -10.55 -5.28 -7.23
C LYS A 16 -11.55 -6.44 -7.26
N GLU A 17 -12.18 -6.70 -8.40
CA GLU A 17 -13.10 -7.82 -8.58
C GLU A 17 -12.42 -9.17 -8.32
N THR A 18 -11.17 -9.33 -8.79
CA THR A 18 -10.38 -10.54 -8.52
C THR A 18 -10.12 -10.73 -7.04
N LEU A 19 -9.74 -9.66 -6.32
CA LEU A 19 -9.51 -9.71 -4.88
C LEU A 19 -10.77 -10.11 -4.11
N GLN A 20 -11.93 -9.58 -4.49
CA GLN A 20 -13.21 -9.85 -3.82
C GLN A 20 -13.75 -11.26 -4.10
N ASN A 21 -13.57 -11.75 -5.33
CA ASN A 21 -14.25 -12.96 -5.79
C ASN A 21 -13.36 -14.21 -5.82
N TYR A 22 -12.05 -14.09 -5.63
CA TYR A 22 -11.15 -15.25 -5.69
C TYR A 22 -11.43 -16.24 -4.55
N GLN A 23 -11.91 -17.44 -4.92
CA GLN A 23 -12.20 -18.53 -3.99
C GLN A 23 -11.19 -19.69 -4.02
N GLY A 24 -10.10 -19.56 -4.79
CA GLY A 24 -9.11 -20.63 -4.95
C GLY A 24 -8.25 -20.89 -3.71
N GLU A 25 -7.39 -21.90 -3.80
CA GLU A 25 -6.50 -22.33 -2.72
C GLU A 25 -5.49 -21.25 -2.32
N TYR A 26 -5.02 -20.45 -3.29
CA TYR A 26 -3.98 -19.44 -3.08
C TYR A 26 -4.53 -18.05 -2.71
N LYS A 27 -5.60 -17.99 -1.89
CA LYS A 27 -6.31 -16.74 -1.53
C LYS A 27 -5.39 -15.63 -1.06
N LEU A 28 -4.38 -16.00 -0.31
CA LEU A 28 -3.43 -15.07 0.29
C LEU A 28 -2.37 -14.57 -0.70
N SER A 29 -1.79 -15.46 -1.51
CA SER A 29 -0.89 -15.06 -2.60
C SER A 29 -1.64 -14.18 -3.59
N ASN A 30 -2.91 -14.49 -3.88
CA ASN A 30 -3.80 -13.64 -4.65
C ASN A 30 -3.99 -12.28 -3.96
N ALA A 31 -4.25 -12.24 -2.65
CA ALA A 31 -4.36 -10.98 -1.92
C ALA A 31 -3.11 -10.12 -2.06
N ILE A 32 -1.90 -10.69 -1.85
CA ILE A 32 -0.63 -9.97 -2.03
C ILE A 32 -0.48 -9.47 -3.47
N ASN A 33 -0.75 -10.31 -4.47
CA ASN A 33 -0.65 -9.94 -5.89
C ASN A 33 -1.64 -8.83 -6.27
N CYS A 34 -2.88 -8.92 -5.80
CA CYS A 34 -3.87 -7.86 -6.00
C CYS A 34 -3.47 -6.58 -5.27
N THR A 35 -3.00 -6.66 -4.03
CA THR A 35 -2.52 -5.50 -3.27
C THR A 35 -1.35 -4.81 -3.96
N LEU A 36 -0.41 -5.57 -4.56
CA LEU A 36 0.64 -5.01 -5.39
C LEU A 36 0.04 -4.16 -6.53
N GLY A 37 -0.89 -4.71 -7.30
CA GLY A 37 -1.56 -3.99 -8.38
C GLY A 37 -2.35 -2.76 -7.91
N LEU A 38 -3.08 -2.90 -6.80
CA LEU A 38 -3.98 -1.86 -6.24
C LEU A 38 -3.25 -0.80 -5.41
N ILE A 39 -1.95 -0.95 -5.14
CA ILE A 39 -1.14 0.08 -4.49
C ILE A 39 -0.18 0.72 -5.47
N ILE A 40 0.53 -0.08 -6.27
CA ILE A 40 1.59 0.42 -7.16
C ILE A 40 0.98 1.36 -8.20
N LEU A 41 -0.03 0.91 -8.95
CA LEU A 41 -0.59 1.72 -10.03
C LEU A 41 -1.25 3.00 -9.50
N PRO A 42 -2.13 2.95 -8.48
CA PRO A 42 -2.65 4.16 -7.87
C PRO A 42 -1.56 5.11 -7.40
N ASN A 43 -0.51 4.61 -6.74
CA ASN A 43 0.60 5.47 -6.28
C ASN A 43 1.28 6.23 -7.44
N GLU A 44 1.50 5.60 -8.60
CA GLU A 44 2.12 6.26 -9.75
C GLU A 44 1.24 7.38 -10.33
N ILE A 45 -0.07 7.17 -10.36
CA ILE A 45 -1.02 8.11 -10.95
C ILE A 45 -1.40 9.24 -9.98
N ILE A 46 -1.65 8.94 -8.70
CA ILE A 46 -2.02 9.91 -7.66
C ILE A 46 -0.96 11.00 -7.49
N ASN A 47 0.31 10.73 -7.81
CA ASN A 47 1.35 11.75 -7.79
C ASN A 47 1.07 12.91 -8.76
N ASN A 48 0.28 12.69 -9.81
CA ASN A 48 -0.05 13.66 -10.85
C ASN A 48 -1.48 14.20 -10.75
N ILE A 49 -2.31 13.68 -9.84
CA ILE A 49 -3.69 14.14 -9.63
C ILE A 49 -3.72 15.22 -8.55
N GLN A 50 -4.46 16.30 -8.80
CA GLN A 50 -4.77 17.32 -7.79
C GLN A 50 -6.05 16.92 -7.04
N ASP A 51 -5.93 16.02 -6.08
CA ASP A 51 -7.01 15.71 -5.14
C ASP A 51 -6.49 15.79 -3.69
N PRO A 52 -7.07 16.66 -2.85
CA PRO A 52 -6.58 16.92 -1.49
C PRO A 52 -6.77 15.74 -0.54
N PHE A 53 -7.62 14.77 -0.85
CA PHE A 53 -7.85 13.60 -0.01
C PHE A 53 -6.55 12.82 0.22
N TRP A 54 -5.72 12.66 -0.81
CA TRP A 54 -4.45 11.92 -0.71
C TRP A 54 -3.42 12.60 0.19
N ASP A 55 -3.53 13.92 0.35
CA ASP A 55 -2.68 14.72 1.24
C ASP A 55 -3.25 14.82 2.67
N THR A 56 -4.36 14.13 2.96
CA THR A 56 -4.93 14.02 4.32
C THR A 56 -4.03 13.20 5.23
N LEU A 57 -3.87 13.63 6.49
CA LEU A 57 -3.14 12.88 7.51
C LEU A 57 -3.85 11.54 7.79
N ILE A 58 -3.09 10.46 7.91
CA ILE A 58 -3.68 9.13 8.14
C ILE A 58 -4.48 9.08 9.45
N SER A 59 -4.07 9.86 10.46
CA SER A 59 -4.77 10.01 11.74
C SER A 59 -6.20 10.52 11.58
N ASP A 60 -6.47 11.24 10.49
CA ASP A 60 -7.74 11.93 10.25
C ASP A 60 -8.67 11.08 9.35
N ILE A 61 -8.23 9.88 8.94
CA ILE A 61 -8.99 8.94 8.10
C ILE A 61 -9.44 7.77 8.97
N GLU A 62 -10.64 7.86 9.57
CA GLU A 62 -11.20 6.85 10.47
C GLU A 62 -11.22 5.44 9.87
N GLN A 63 -11.44 5.34 8.56
CA GLN A 63 -11.49 4.06 7.84
C GLN A 63 -10.16 3.31 7.92
N LEU A 64 -9.04 3.99 8.22
CA LEU A 64 -7.69 3.44 8.34
C LEU A 64 -7.26 3.16 9.79
N ALA A 65 -8.12 3.38 10.78
CA ALA A 65 -7.81 3.13 12.19
C ALA A 65 -7.46 1.66 12.51
N PHE A 66 -7.76 0.73 11.60
CA PHE A 66 -7.41 -0.69 11.74
C PHE A 66 -5.95 -1.03 11.42
N LEU A 67 -5.20 -0.10 10.83
CA LEU A 67 -3.82 -0.34 10.38
C LEU A 67 -2.88 -0.54 11.58
N GLN A 68 -2.05 -1.58 11.52
CA GLN A 68 -1.00 -1.82 12.51
C GLN A 68 0.32 -1.22 12.02
N ILE A 69 0.47 0.08 12.27
CA ILE A 69 1.67 0.83 11.89
C ILE A 69 2.65 0.80 13.06
N ASN A 70 3.66 -0.08 13.00
CA ASN A 70 4.68 -0.22 14.04
C ASN A 70 5.70 0.93 14.01
N GLN A 71 5.99 1.45 12.82
CA GLN A 71 6.91 2.57 12.61
C GLN A 71 6.44 3.38 11.41
N PHE A 72 6.33 4.71 11.56
CA PHE A 72 6.11 5.59 10.41
C PHE A 72 6.71 6.96 10.68
N GLU A 73 8.00 7.07 10.36
CA GLU A 73 8.77 8.31 10.41
C GLU A 73 9.31 8.56 8.99
N PRO A 74 8.45 8.98 8.04
CA PRO A 74 8.76 8.93 6.62
C PRO A 74 9.85 9.95 6.26
N ILE A 75 11.11 9.51 6.26
CA ILE A 75 12.24 10.39 5.99
C ILE A 75 12.14 10.91 4.55
N HIS A 76 12.22 12.23 4.41
CA HIS A 76 12.29 12.95 3.14
C HIS A 76 13.76 13.09 2.71
N ARG A 77 14.57 13.70 3.57
CA ARG A 77 16.01 13.89 3.32
C ARG A 77 16.81 14.00 4.60
N ILE A 78 18.10 13.71 4.49
CA ILE A 78 19.08 13.94 5.54
C ILE A 78 20.12 14.93 5.01
N THR A 79 20.28 16.07 5.68
CA THR A 79 21.23 17.13 5.29
C THR A 79 22.07 17.50 6.50
N ASN A 80 23.40 17.28 6.44
CA ASN A 80 24.33 17.59 7.52
C ASN A 80 23.91 17.01 8.89
N GLY A 81 23.35 15.80 8.90
CA GLY A 81 22.86 15.14 10.11
C GLY A 81 21.44 15.54 10.56
N ASN A 82 20.84 16.58 9.96
CA ASN A 82 19.45 16.95 10.21
C ASN A 82 18.52 16.10 9.35
N ILE A 83 17.51 15.50 9.99
CA ILE A 83 16.50 14.66 9.33
C ILE A 83 15.26 15.52 9.07
N GLU A 84 14.87 15.61 7.81
CA GLU A 84 13.58 16.16 7.38
C GLU A 84 12.62 15.02 7.10
N TYR A 85 11.40 15.11 7.65
CA TYR A 85 10.35 14.12 7.45
C TYR A 85 9.28 14.67 6.52
N TYR A 86 8.68 13.79 5.73
CA TYR A 86 7.42 14.07 5.05
C TYR A 86 6.28 14.18 6.07
N PRO A 87 5.18 14.89 5.74
CA PRO A 87 3.95 14.76 6.50
C PRO A 87 3.41 13.32 6.42
N LYS A 88 2.74 12.86 7.48
CA LYS A 88 2.21 11.49 7.62
C LYS A 88 0.87 11.32 6.89
N THR A 89 0.86 11.61 5.60
CA THR A 89 -0.35 11.58 4.76
C THR A 89 -0.57 10.21 4.10
N LEU A 90 -1.78 9.98 3.59
CA LEU A 90 -2.11 8.76 2.85
C LEU A 90 -1.20 8.55 1.63
N LYS A 91 -0.93 9.62 0.86
CA LYS A 91 0.00 9.61 -0.27
C LYS A 91 1.39 9.15 0.13
N ILE A 92 1.90 9.64 1.26
CA ILE A 92 3.23 9.28 1.75
C ILE A 92 3.26 7.84 2.27
N LEU A 93 2.21 7.37 2.93
CA LEU A 93 2.08 5.96 3.31
C LEU A 93 2.13 5.05 2.09
N LEU A 94 1.33 5.34 1.05
CA LEU A 94 1.30 4.57 -0.18
C LEU A 94 2.67 4.53 -0.86
N LYS A 95 3.35 5.68 -0.96
CA LYS A 95 4.71 5.77 -1.50
C LYS A 95 5.68 4.86 -0.76
N LYS A 96 5.62 4.85 0.58
CA LYS A 96 6.52 4.04 1.42
C LYS A 96 6.17 2.55 1.32
N ILE A 97 4.88 2.17 1.33
CA ILE A 97 4.45 0.79 1.10
C ILE A 97 4.90 0.32 -0.29
N ARG A 98 4.63 1.09 -1.35
CA ARG A 98 5.05 0.79 -2.72
C ARG A 98 6.55 0.54 -2.81
N ASN A 99 7.37 1.37 -2.16
CA ASN A 99 8.82 1.19 -2.15
C ASN A 99 9.22 -0.11 -1.45
N GLY A 100 8.63 -0.42 -0.29
CA GLY A 100 8.87 -1.67 0.40
C GLY A 100 8.54 -2.89 -0.47
N LEU A 101 7.38 -2.85 -1.14
CA LEU A 101 6.95 -3.87 -2.08
C LEU A 101 7.92 -4.01 -3.28
N ALA A 102 8.32 -2.90 -3.91
CA ALA A 102 9.22 -2.89 -5.07
C ALA A 102 10.63 -3.41 -4.75
N HIS A 103 11.09 -3.22 -3.52
CA HIS A 103 12.37 -3.74 -3.02
C HIS A 103 12.27 -5.13 -2.39
N GLN A 104 11.11 -5.79 -2.47
CA GLN A 104 10.86 -7.11 -1.87
C GLN A 104 11.07 -7.15 -0.35
N ASN A 105 10.90 -6.02 0.33
CA ASN A 105 10.96 -5.91 1.79
C ASN A 105 9.62 -6.33 2.41
N ILE A 106 9.22 -7.57 2.13
CA ILE A 106 7.98 -8.19 2.59
C ILE A 106 8.36 -9.45 3.35
N GLU A 107 7.92 -9.54 4.60
CA GLU A 107 8.13 -10.73 5.42
C GLU A 107 6.80 -11.42 5.73
N PRO A 108 6.72 -12.75 5.58
CA PRO A 108 5.53 -13.51 5.97
C PRO A 108 5.38 -13.56 7.49
N VAL A 109 4.18 -13.27 7.99
CA VAL A 109 3.78 -13.57 9.36
C VAL A 109 3.10 -14.92 9.35
N ASN A 110 3.63 -15.86 10.14
CA ASN A 110 3.10 -17.22 10.26
C ASN A 110 2.58 -17.46 11.68
N ASN A 111 1.42 -18.11 11.78
CA ASN A 111 0.84 -18.59 13.02
C ASN A 111 0.55 -20.10 12.88
N ASN A 112 1.20 -20.93 13.72
CA ASN A 112 1.07 -22.39 13.71
C ASN A 112 1.32 -23.04 12.34
N GLY A 113 2.29 -22.53 11.58
CA GLY A 113 2.61 -23.03 10.24
C GLY A 113 1.67 -22.55 9.13
N PHE A 114 0.66 -21.72 9.46
CA PHE A 114 -0.21 -21.05 8.50
C PHE A 114 0.21 -19.59 8.35
N PHE A 115 0.34 -19.14 7.11
CA PHE A 115 0.58 -17.72 6.85
C PHE A 115 -0.67 -16.91 7.25
N SER A 116 -0.48 -15.97 8.15
CA SER A 116 -1.53 -15.12 8.71
C SER A 116 -1.49 -13.68 8.22
N GLY A 117 -0.35 -13.22 7.68
CA GLY A 117 -0.18 -11.83 7.29
C GLY A 117 1.19 -11.50 6.69
N VAL A 118 1.43 -10.22 6.44
CA VAL A 118 2.69 -9.68 5.94
C VAL A 118 3.16 -8.52 6.79
N ILE A 119 4.46 -8.39 6.94
CA ILE A 119 5.10 -7.14 7.37
C ILE A 119 5.75 -6.52 6.15
N ILE A 120 5.49 -5.25 5.90
CA ILE A 120 6.09 -4.48 4.80
C ILE A 120 6.98 -3.40 5.41
N ARG A 121 8.23 -3.33 4.94
CA ARG A 121 9.20 -2.35 5.41
C ARG A 121 9.70 -1.43 4.30
N ASN A 122 9.82 -0.15 4.60
CA ASN A 122 10.60 0.77 3.77
C ASN A 122 11.85 1.21 4.52
N TYR A 123 12.96 1.33 3.79
CA TYR A 123 14.23 1.81 4.32
C TYR A 123 14.65 3.06 3.54
N TYR A 124 14.90 4.16 4.25
CA TYR A 124 15.49 5.34 3.65
C TYR A 124 16.98 5.09 3.33
N GLY A 125 17.39 5.34 2.09
CA GLY A 125 18.80 5.30 1.67
C GLY A 125 19.40 3.90 1.47
N GLY A 126 18.60 2.82 1.43
CA GLY A 126 19.03 1.47 1.04
C GLY A 126 20.02 0.75 1.97
N GLY A 127 20.56 1.41 3.00
CA GLY A 127 21.59 0.88 3.89
C GLY A 127 21.36 1.09 5.40
N ASN A 128 20.20 1.62 5.80
CA ASN A 128 19.86 1.76 7.22
C ASN A 128 19.27 0.46 7.78
N ASN A 129 19.75 0.01 8.95
CA ASN A 129 19.16 -1.15 9.65
C ASN A 129 17.76 -0.86 10.21
N ARG A 130 17.36 0.42 10.34
CA ARG A 130 16.05 0.81 10.86
C ARG A 130 15.12 1.23 9.73
N PRO A 131 13.93 0.62 9.61
CA PRO A 131 12.94 1.06 8.64
C PRO A 131 12.38 2.43 9.02
N ASP A 132 12.02 3.23 8.01
CA ASP A 132 11.29 4.49 8.19
C ASP A 132 9.77 4.29 8.04
N LEU A 133 9.35 3.13 7.52
CA LEU A 133 8.01 2.56 7.63
C LEU A 133 8.12 1.07 7.98
N GLU A 134 7.38 0.63 9.00
CA GLU A 134 7.05 -0.78 9.24
C GLU A 134 5.55 -0.88 9.48
N ILE A 135 4.86 -1.67 8.66
CA ILE A 135 3.43 -1.90 8.76
C ILE A 135 3.14 -3.39 8.68
N GLU A 136 2.28 -3.86 9.57
CA GLU A 136 1.80 -5.23 9.61
C GLU A 136 0.35 -5.29 9.12
N PHE A 137 0.08 -6.31 8.31
CA PHE A 137 -1.25 -6.64 7.87
C PHE A 137 -1.50 -8.12 8.09
N ASN A 138 -2.53 -8.47 8.84
CA ASN A 138 -3.18 -9.76 8.62
C ASN A 138 -3.90 -9.75 7.25
N ARG A 139 -4.28 -10.93 6.78
CA ARG A 139 -4.97 -11.08 5.48
C ARG A 139 -6.16 -10.12 5.31
N ASN A 140 -7.06 -10.06 6.28
CA ASN A 140 -8.27 -9.23 6.19
C ASN A 140 -7.93 -7.74 6.15
N GLN A 141 -6.92 -7.31 6.91
CA GLN A 141 -6.46 -5.92 6.89
C GLN A 141 -5.83 -5.58 5.54
N LEU A 142 -5.04 -6.49 4.95
CA LEU A 142 -4.42 -6.29 3.64
C LEU A 142 -5.47 -6.13 2.54
N GLU A 143 -6.47 -7.02 2.53
CA GLU A 143 -7.60 -6.97 1.61
C GLU A 143 -8.39 -5.65 1.78
N ARG A 144 -8.76 -5.33 3.03
CA ARG A 144 -9.50 -4.09 3.34
C ARG A 144 -8.75 -2.84 2.91
N PHE A 145 -7.44 -2.79 3.16
CA PHE A 145 -6.61 -1.65 2.76
C PHE A 145 -6.54 -1.54 1.24
N ALA A 146 -6.26 -2.62 0.52
CA ALA A 146 -6.19 -2.60 -0.94
C ALA A 146 -7.53 -2.19 -1.59
N LEU A 147 -8.65 -2.68 -1.07
CA LEU A 147 -9.99 -2.28 -1.54
C LEU A 147 -10.28 -0.81 -1.27
N PHE A 148 -9.93 -0.31 -0.08
CA PHE A 148 -10.07 1.10 0.26
C PHE A 148 -9.28 1.99 -0.71
N ILE A 149 -8.02 1.67 -1.00
CA ILE A 149 -7.21 2.44 -1.96
C ILE A 149 -7.81 2.39 -3.36
N ALA A 150 -8.29 1.21 -3.80
CA ALA A 150 -8.96 1.06 -5.09
C ALA A 150 -10.20 1.94 -5.19
N ASP A 151 -11.02 1.98 -4.14
CA ASP A 151 -12.25 2.79 -4.10
C ASP A 151 -11.96 4.28 -4.14
N GLU A 152 -11.00 4.77 -3.35
CA GLU A 152 -10.62 6.18 -3.36
C GLU A 152 -9.97 6.59 -4.69
N TYR A 153 -9.16 5.71 -5.28
CA TYR A 153 -8.57 5.93 -6.61
C TYR A 153 -9.63 6.04 -7.71
N LEU A 154 -10.60 5.15 -7.72
CA LEU A 154 -11.64 5.14 -8.75
C LEU A 154 -12.58 6.36 -8.68
N LYS A 155 -12.61 7.12 -7.58
CA LYS A 155 -13.36 8.38 -7.51
C LYS A 155 -12.74 9.51 -8.32
N VAL A 156 -11.43 9.43 -8.59
CA VAL A 156 -10.66 10.55 -9.16
C VAL A 156 -10.11 10.28 -10.57
N VAL A 157 -10.19 9.03 -11.04
CA VAL A 157 -9.74 8.60 -12.38
C VAL A 157 -10.92 8.34 -13.34
N VAL A 158 -12.15 8.58 -12.88
CA VAL A 158 -13.38 8.51 -13.68
C VAL A 158 -13.72 9.87 -14.30
#